data_AF-A0A816UDI8-F1
#
_entry.id   AF-A0A816UDI8-F1
#
_cell.length_a   1.000
_cell.length_b   1.000
_cell.length_c   1.000
_cell.angle_alpha   90.00
_cell.angle_beta   90.00
_cell.angle_gamma   90.00
#
_symmetry.space_group_name_H-M   'P 1'
#
loop_
_entity.id
_entity.type
_entity.pdbx_description
1 polymer ?
#
loop_
_entity_poly.entity_id
_entity_poly.type
_entity_poly.pdbx_seq_one_letter_code
_entity_poly.pdbx_strand_id
1 'polypeptide(L)'
;MTEKVFDLLDEMEIKPDSFTLAILFKACAELANDRAIKIGRKLLDEMPENYRNNNAVLNSAMHMLMKFGDMQSAERIFRLNKRKDIITYGALMKGNNLNDESSKCFKILEEMRHEGIVPNVFTWNILIGACSQIGMIHRCEYIIDRIPLDIQSKRQIQNSLIDMWGKCGSVEKAQIAFKSIDDRDTVTYNTIINAFGLNGMGSEAIHLYKQMPNYLRDEVSHICVLNACSHSGLVHEARNIFDEITFKTEKIITIMIDSLSRLFLFDEAQKLIDNYEKTNKPYLIMYI
;
A
#
# COMPACT_ATOMS: atom_id res chain seq x y z
N MET A 1 -1.43 -19.88 14.23
CA MET A 1 -2.64 -19.76 15.06
C MET A 1 -3.91 -19.85 14.22
N THR A 2 -3.96 -19.15 13.08
CA THR A 2 -5.06 -19.21 12.09
C THR A 2 -5.30 -20.59 11.47
N GLU A 3 -4.26 -21.39 11.22
CA GLU A 3 -4.44 -22.73 10.63
C GLU A 3 -5.18 -23.71 11.55
N LYS A 4 -4.93 -23.63 12.87
CA LYS A 4 -5.62 -24.47 13.87
C LYS A 4 -7.11 -24.17 13.98
N VAL A 5 -7.55 -22.97 13.58
CA VAL A 5 -8.97 -22.59 13.59
C VAL A 5 -9.75 -23.38 12.54
N PHE A 6 -9.13 -23.70 11.40
CA PHE A 6 -9.79 -24.51 10.37
C PHE A 6 -9.97 -25.96 10.82
N ASP A 7 -8.96 -26.54 11.47
CA ASP A 7 -9.03 -27.90 12.02
C ASP A 7 -10.12 -28.00 13.10
N LEU A 8 -10.21 -27.00 13.98
CA LEU A 8 -11.26 -26.91 15.01
C LEU A 8 -12.68 -26.77 14.44
N LEU A 9 -12.86 -26.12 13.29
CA LEU A 9 -14.17 -25.99 12.66
C LEU A 9 -14.62 -27.29 12.00
N ASP A 10 -13.70 -28.01 11.36
CA ASP A 10 -13.98 -29.33 10.80
C ASP A 10 -14.24 -30.37 11.91
N GLU A 11 -13.53 -30.29 13.04
CA GLU A 11 -13.71 -31.21 14.19
C GLU A 11 -14.99 -30.98 15.00
N MET A 12 -15.45 -29.72 15.11
CA MET A 12 -16.58 -29.39 15.99
C MET A 12 -17.95 -29.37 15.27
N GLU A 13 -18.02 -29.59 13.95
CA GLU A 13 -19.24 -29.48 13.12
C GLU A 13 -20.03 -28.16 13.36
N ILE A 14 -19.37 -27.11 13.82
CA ILE A 14 -20.02 -25.83 14.13
C ILE A 14 -20.31 -25.12 12.82
N LYS A 15 -21.60 -24.93 12.51
CA LYS A 15 -22.00 -24.04 11.40
C LYS A 15 -21.57 -22.60 11.73
N PRO A 16 -20.66 -22.00 10.96
CA PRO A 16 -20.19 -20.65 11.23
C PRO A 16 -21.33 -19.65 11.05
N ASP A 17 -21.46 -18.74 12.01
CA ASP A 17 -22.34 -17.59 11.87
C ASP A 17 -21.74 -16.54 10.90
N SER A 18 -22.50 -15.49 10.61
CA SER A 18 -22.05 -14.44 9.67
C SER A 18 -20.73 -13.77 10.09
N PHE A 19 -20.46 -13.65 11.39
CA PHE A 19 -19.25 -13.04 11.90
C PHE A 19 -18.05 -13.97 11.74
N THR A 20 -18.22 -15.24 12.12
CA THR A 20 -17.23 -16.30 11.97
C THR A 20 -16.86 -16.45 10.50
N LEU A 21 -17.83 -16.49 9.61
CA LEU A 21 -17.60 -16.64 8.17
C LEU A 21 -16.80 -15.47 7.58
N ALA A 22 -17.10 -14.22 8.00
CA ALA A 22 -16.33 -13.06 7.58
C ALA A 22 -14.87 -13.10 8.07
N ILE A 23 -14.63 -13.58 9.29
CA ILE A 23 -13.28 -13.78 9.83
C ILE A 23 -12.53 -14.86 9.07
N LEU A 24 -13.18 -15.99 8.78
CA LEU A 24 -12.57 -17.09 8.04
C LEU A 24 -12.16 -16.66 6.64
N PHE A 25 -13.01 -15.91 5.93
CA PHE A 25 -12.64 -15.36 4.63
C PHE A 25 -11.43 -14.43 4.71
N LYS A 26 -11.36 -13.56 5.74
CA LYS A 26 -10.17 -12.72 5.96
C LYS A 26 -8.92 -13.56 6.26
N ALA A 27 -9.02 -14.58 7.10
CA ALA A 27 -7.90 -15.47 7.40
C ALA A 27 -7.41 -16.22 6.16
N CYS A 28 -8.33 -16.71 5.32
CA CYS A 28 -8.04 -17.31 4.03
C CYS A 28 -7.32 -16.32 3.10
N ALA A 29 -7.77 -15.07 3.05
CA ALA A 29 -7.17 -14.02 2.23
C ALA A 29 -5.73 -13.69 2.62
N GLU A 30 -5.42 -13.69 3.93
CA GLU A 30 -4.07 -13.40 4.44
C GLU A 30 -3.10 -14.58 4.25
N LEU A 31 -3.59 -15.83 4.37
CA LEU A 31 -2.75 -17.02 4.19
C LEU A 31 -2.41 -17.27 2.72
N ALA A 32 -3.38 -17.10 1.82
CA ALA A 32 -3.25 -17.21 0.35
C ALA A 32 -2.50 -18.47 -0.16
N ASN A 33 -2.41 -19.53 0.64
CA ASN A 33 -1.79 -20.80 0.26
C ASN A 33 -2.82 -21.78 -0.33
N ASP A 34 -2.37 -22.86 -0.98
CA ASP A 34 -3.25 -23.82 -1.66
C ASP A 34 -4.35 -24.40 -0.76
N ARG A 35 -4.03 -24.59 0.54
CA ARG A 35 -5.00 -25.08 1.53
C ARG A 35 -6.07 -24.02 1.82
N ALA A 36 -5.66 -22.78 2.06
CA ALA A 36 -6.56 -21.64 2.30
C ALA A 36 -7.47 -21.37 1.09
N ILE A 37 -6.96 -21.56 -0.13
CA ILE A 37 -7.77 -21.45 -1.36
C ILE A 37 -8.86 -22.51 -1.40
N LYS A 38 -8.53 -23.78 -1.12
CA LYS A 38 -9.51 -24.89 -1.08
C LYS A 38 -10.58 -24.66 -0.02
N ILE A 39 -10.18 -24.30 1.20
CA ILE A 39 -11.09 -24.03 2.31
C ILE A 39 -11.98 -22.82 1.99
N GLY A 40 -11.39 -21.73 1.52
CA GLY A 40 -12.12 -20.51 1.18
C GLY A 40 -13.20 -20.74 0.11
N ARG A 41 -12.90 -21.55 -0.90
CA ARG A 41 -13.89 -21.94 -1.93
C ARG A 41 -14.99 -22.84 -1.36
N LYS A 42 -14.65 -23.84 -0.54
CA LYS A 42 -15.62 -24.70 0.15
C LYS A 42 -16.58 -23.87 1.00
N LEU A 43 -16.06 -22.93 1.81
CA LEU A 43 -16.87 -22.02 2.64
C LEU A 43 -17.82 -21.15 1.81
N LEU A 44 -17.42 -20.78 0.59
CA LEU A 44 -18.26 -19.99 -0.31
C LEU A 44 -19.38 -20.82 -0.94
N ASP A 45 -19.09 -22.06 -1.32
CA ASP A 45 -20.06 -22.99 -1.90
C ASP A 45 -21.10 -23.44 -0.87
N GLU A 46 -20.66 -23.68 0.37
CA GLU A 46 -21.50 -24.08 1.51
C GLU A 46 -22.18 -22.88 2.21
N MET A 47 -21.94 -21.65 1.73
CA MET A 47 -22.46 -20.44 2.36
C MET A 47 -24.01 -20.44 2.38
N PRO A 48 -24.62 -20.34 3.58
CA PRO A 48 -26.07 -20.23 3.71
C PRO A 48 -26.69 -19.05 2.94
N GLU A 49 -27.86 -19.26 2.35
CA GLU A 49 -28.60 -18.25 1.56
C GLU A 49 -28.88 -16.95 2.33
N ASN A 50 -29.12 -17.03 3.64
CA ASN A 50 -29.36 -15.85 4.48
C ASN A 50 -28.12 -14.94 4.59
N TYR A 51 -26.90 -15.46 4.42
CA TYR A 51 -25.67 -14.68 4.44
C TYR A 51 -25.30 -14.10 3.07
N ARG A 52 -25.96 -14.54 1.98
CA ARG A 52 -25.79 -13.97 0.63
C ARG A 52 -26.28 -12.53 0.48
N ASN A 53 -26.92 -11.96 1.51
CA ASN A 53 -27.31 -10.54 1.56
C ASN A 53 -26.57 -9.77 2.67
N ASN A 54 -25.58 -10.37 3.34
CA ASN A 54 -24.82 -9.74 4.40
C ASN A 54 -23.53 -9.11 3.83
N ASN A 55 -23.49 -7.78 3.72
CA ASN A 55 -22.32 -7.07 3.16
C ASN A 55 -21.01 -7.40 3.86
N ALA A 56 -20.98 -7.61 5.18
CA ALA A 56 -19.73 -7.91 5.87
C ALA A 56 -19.14 -9.26 5.42
N VAL A 57 -20.00 -10.28 5.24
CA VAL A 57 -19.61 -11.59 4.71
C VAL A 57 -19.17 -11.47 3.26
N LEU A 58 -20.01 -10.83 2.42
CA LEU A 58 -19.74 -10.70 0.99
C LEU A 58 -18.48 -9.89 0.70
N ASN A 59 -18.25 -8.79 1.41
CA ASN A 59 -17.04 -7.96 1.26
C ASN A 59 -15.78 -8.74 1.66
N SER A 60 -15.87 -9.59 2.70
CA SER A 60 -14.76 -10.45 3.12
C SER A 60 -14.51 -11.58 2.12
N ALA A 61 -15.56 -12.20 1.58
CA ALA A 61 -15.47 -13.21 0.52
C ALA A 61 -14.88 -12.62 -0.78
N MET A 62 -15.34 -11.44 -1.18
CA MET A 62 -14.79 -10.70 -2.32
C MET A 62 -13.30 -10.41 -2.11
N HIS A 63 -12.91 -9.92 -0.93
CA HIS A 63 -11.51 -9.65 -0.61
C HIS A 63 -10.64 -10.91 -0.73
N MET A 64 -11.12 -12.04 -0.21
CA MET A 64 -10.46 -13.34 -0.33
C MET A 64 -10.29 -13.76 -1.79
N LEU A 65 -11.35 -13.71 -2.60
CA LEU A 65 -11.30 -14.09 -4.01
C LEU A 65 -10.33 -13.21 -4.81
N MET A 66 -10.31 -11.90 -4.54
CA MET A 66 -9.35 -10.97 -5.15
C MET A 66 -7.91 -11.34 -4.80
N LYS A 67 -7.64 -11.70 -3.53
CA LYS A 67 -6.31 -12.17 -3.09
C LYS A 67 -5.90 -13.49 -3.73
N PHE A 68 -6.86 -14.34 -4.07
CA PHE A 68 -6.61 -15.57 -4.82
C PHE A 68 -6.46 -15.36 -6.34
N GLY A 69 -6.58 -14.12 -6.82
CA GLY A 69 -6.56 -13.80 -8.25
C GLY A 69 -7.85 -14.13 -9.00
N ASP A 70 -8.92 -14.57 -8.31
CA ASP A 70 -10.22 -14.90 -8.91
C ASP A 70 -11.14 -13.68 -8.94
N MET A 71 -10.76 -12.71 -9.78
CA MET A 71 -11.50 -11.45 -9.91
C MET A 71 -12.91 -11.65 -10.47
N GLN A 72 -13.09 -12.63 -11.37
CA GLN A 72 -14.37 -12.91 -12.01
C GLN A 72 -15.43 -13.37 -11.00
N SER A 73 -15.05 -14.22 -10.05
CA SER A 73 -15.98 -14.66 -9.01
C SER A 73 -16.29 -13.54 -8.01
N ALA A 74 -15.31 -12.68 -7.70
CA ALA A 74 -15.53 -11.52 -6.86
C ALA A 74 -16.52 -10.52 -7.50
N GLU A 75 -16.37 -10.25 -8.81
CA GLU A 75 -17.33 -9.45 -9.58
C GLU A 75 -18.72 -10.08 -9.59
N ARG A 76 -18.82 -11.42 -9.70
CA ARG A 76 -20.11 -12.13 -9.64
C ARG A 76 -20.81 -11.91 -8.30
N ILE A 77 -20.10 -12.04 -7.19
CA ILE A 77 -20.65 -11.75 -5.85
C ILE A 77 -21.13 -10.31 -5.76
N PHE A 78 -20.33 -9.36 -6.23
CA PHE A 78 -20.69 -7.95 -6.25
C PHE A 78 -21.99 -7.71 -7.04
N ARG A 79 -22.11 -8.26 -8.26
CA ARG A 79 -23.29 -8.08 -9.12
C ARG A 79 -24.54 -8.70 -8.51
N LEU A 80 -24.43 -9.84 -7.84
CA LEU A 80 -25.54 -10.51 -7.16
C LEU A 80 -25.94 -9.83 -5.84
N ASN A 81 -25.06 -9.03 -5.23
CA ASN A 81 -25.40 -8.29 -4.02
C ASN A 81 -26.44 -7.20 -4.30
N LYS A 82 -27.64 -7.33 -3.73
CA LYS A 82 -28.74 -6.37 -3.89
C LYS A 82 -28.63 -5.14 -3.00
N ARG A 83 -27.78 -5.15 -1.96
CA ARG A 83 -27.66 -4.07 -0.97
C ARG A 83 -26.23 -3.56 -0.86
N LYS A 84 -25.63 -3.18 -1.98
CA LYS A 84 -24.24 -2.67 -2.01
C LYS A 84 -24.14 -1.42 -1.15
N ASP A 85 -23.09 -1.34 -0.35
CA ASP A 85 -22.72 -0.14 0.38
C ASP A 85 -21.36 0.40 -0.10
N ILE A 86 -20.94 1.52 0.49
CA ILE A 86 -19.65 2.13 0.18
C ILE A 86 -18.45 1.18 0.40
N ILE A 87 -18.56 0.24 1.34
CA ILE A 87 -17.51 -0.73 1.63
C ILE A 87 -17.48 -1.80 0.53
N THR A 88 -18.64 -2.22 0.03
CA THR A 88 -18.76 -3.16 -1.11
C THR A 88 -18.14 -2.58 -2.37
N TYR A 89 -18.45 -1.32 -2.70
CA TYR A 89 -17.83 -0.61 -3.83
C TYR A 89 -16.32 -0.41 -3.61
N GLY A 90 -15.90 0.02 -2.43
CA GLY A 90 -14.49 0.21 -2.09
C GLY A 90 -13.67 -1.09 -2.16
N ALA A 91 -14.24 -2.21 -1.72
CA ALA A 91 -13.60 -3.53 -1.82
C ALA A 91 -13.36 -3.91 -3.30
N LEU A 92 -14.38 -3.75 -4.16
CA LEU A 92 -14.25 -4.03 -5.59
C LEU A 92 -13.23 -3.12 -6.27
N MET A 93 -13.25 -1.82 -6.00
CA MET A 93 -12.26 -0.89 -6.56
C MET A 93 -10.84 -1.23 -6.11
N LYS A 94 -10.65 -1.57 -4.82
CA LYS A 94 -9.33 -1.97 -4.30
C LYS A 94 -8.81 -3.25 -4.97
N GLY A 95 -9.67 -4.23 -5.19
CA GLY A 95 -9.33 -5.45 -5.91
C GLY A 95 -8.92 -5.20 -7.36
N ASN A 96 -9.66 -4.37 -8.10
CA ASN A 96 -9.32 -3.99 -9.48
C ASN A 96 -7.99 -3.24 -9.59
N ASN A 97 -7.70 -2.37 -8.61
CA ASN A 97 -6.45 -1.62 -8.53
C ASN A 97 -5.22 -2.53 -8.30
N LEU A 98 -5.39 -3.67 -7.63
CA LEU A 98 -4.29 -4.65 -7.47
C LEU A 98 -4.03 -5.51 -8.71
N ASN A 99 -4.94 -5.49 -9.69
CA ASN A 99 -4.91 -6.35 -10.88
C ASN A 99 -4.73 -5.55 -12.19
N ASP A 100 -4.13 -4.35 -12.12
CA ASP A 100 -3.84 -3.45 -13.26
C ASP A 100 -5.07 -3.02 -14.11
N GLU A 101 -6.29 -3.20 -13.61
CA GLU A 101 -7.53 -2.86 -14.31
C GLU A 101 -8.08 -1.47 -13.90
N SER A 102 -7.20 -0.47 -13.80
CA SER A 102 -7.54 0.86 -13.27
C SER A 102 -8.68 1.58 -14.03
N SER A 103 -8.96 1.21 -15.28
CA SER A 103 -10.10 1.74 -16.05
C SER A 103 -11.47 1.31 -15.50
N LYS A 104 -11.56 0.14 -14.84
CA LYS A 104 -12.80 -0.36 -14.23
C LYS A 104 -13.19 0.44 -12.99
N CYS A 105 -12.21 0.95 -12.22
CA CYS A 105 -12.47 1.77 -11.04
C CYS A 105 -13.32 3.01 -11.35
N PHE A 106 -13.13 3.62 -12.53
CA PHE A 106 -13.95 4.75 -12.99
C PHE A 106 -15.41 4.36 -13.26
N LYS A 107 -15.64 3.22 -13.93
CA LYS A 107 -16.99 2.72 -14.20
C LYS A 107 -17.72 2.41 -12.88
N ILE A 108 -17.01 1.82 -11.92
CA ILE A 108 -17.54 1.50 -10.59
C ILE A 108 -17.90 2.80 -9.83
N LEU A 109 -17.15 3.89 -9.99
CA LEU A 109 -17.48 5.19 -9.38
C LEU A 109 -18.78 5.76 -9.96
N GLU A 110 -18.94 5.72 -11.29
CA GLU A 110 -20.16 6.20 -11.92
C GLU A 110 -21.38 5.35 -11.53
N GLU A 111 -21.23 4.01 -11.50
CA GLU A 111 -22.27 3.10 -10.98
C GLU A 111 -22.66 3.46 -9.53
N MET A 112 -21.69 3.68 -8.65
CA MET A 112 -21.90 4.07 -7.24
C MET A 112 -22.71 5.38 -7.13
N ARG A 113 -22.38 6.37 -7.97
CA ARG A 113 -23.09 7.66 -8.02
C ARG A 113 -24.51 7.53 -8.54
N HIS A 114 -24.72 6.72 -9.58
CA HIS A 114 -26.05 6.44 -10.13
C HIS A 114 -26.96 5.70 -9.13
N GLU A 115 -26.39 4.85 -8.27
CA GLU A 115 -27.12 4.21 -7.15
C GLU A 115 -27.32 5.16 -5.94
N GLY A 116 -26.88 6.42 -6.03
CA GLY A 116 -27.06 7.42 -4.98
C GLY A 116 -26.12 7.27 -3.79
N ILE A 117 -25.06 6.46 -3.91
CA ILE A 117 -24.08 6.24 -2.85
C ILE A 117 -22.96 7.27 -2.99
N VAL A 118 -22.75 8.08 -1.95
CA VAL A 118 -21.77 9.18 -1.98
C VAL A 118 -20.35 8.66 -1.68
N PRO A 119 -19.36 8.86 -2.57
CA PRO A 119 -17.97 8.48 -2.33
C PRO A 119 -17.37 9.22 -1.12
N ASN A 120 -16.60 8.50 -0.29
CA ASN A 120 -15.90 9.06 0.87
C ASN A 120 -14.39 9.15 0.61
N VAL A 121 -13.62 9.62 1.60
CA VAL A 121 -12.16 9.72 1.56
C VAL A 121 -11.50 8.39 1.14
N PHE A 122 -12.00 7.26 1.63
CA PHE A 122 -11.46 5.94 1.29
C PHE A 122 -11.66 5.60 -0.18
N THR A 123 -12.87 5.83 -0.73
CA THR A 123 -13.16 5.63 -2.16
C THR A 123 -12.24 6.48 -3.03
N TRP A 124 -12.05 7.75 -2.69
CA TRP A 124 -11.18 8.65 -3.45
C TRP A 124 -9.71 8.27 -3.38
N ASN A 125 -9.20 7.82 -2.23
CA ASN A 125 -7.84 7.31 -2.12
C ASN A 125 -7.60 6.09 -3.01
N ILE A 126 -8.56 5.18 -3.12
CA ILE A 126 -8.43 4.03 -4.04
C ILE A 126 -8.35 4.50 -5.49
N LEU A 127 -9.17 5.48 -5.88
CA LEU A 127 -9.17 6.04 -7.24
C LEU A 127 -7.88 6.78 -7.56
N ILE A 128 -7.40 7.62 -6.65
CA ILE A 128 -6.11 8.33 -6.80
C ILE A 128 -4.96 7.32 -6.92
N GLY A 129 -4.96 6.29 -6.08
CA GLY A 129 -3.98 5.20 -6.14
C GLY A 129 -4.01 4.47 -7.49
N ALA A 130 -5.20 4.13 -7.99
CA ALA A 130 -5.37 3.48 -9.29
C ALA A 130 -4.86 4.36 -10.44
N CYS A 131 -5.00 5.68 -10.32
CA CYS A 131 -4.50 6.63 -11.31
C CYS A 131 -2.97 6.76 -11.28
N SER A 132 -2.38 6.70 -10.08
CA SER A 132 -0.92 6.77 -9.92
C SER A 132 -0.18 5.65 -10.63
N GLN A 133 -0.79 4.46 -10.73
CA GLN A 133 -0.20 3.29 -11.40
C GLN A 133 -0.22 3.38 -12.93
N ILE A 134 -1.21 4.08 -13.51
CA ILE A 134 -1.33 4.19 -14.97
C ILE A 134 -0.30 5.20 -15.52
N GLY A 135 0.23 6.09 -14.67
CA GLY A 135 1.14 7.17 -15.11
C GLY A 135 0.48 8.21 -16.03
N MET A 136 -0.84 8.13 -16.25
CA MET A 136 -1.58 9.01 -17.15
C MET A 136 -2.15 10.21 -16.41
N ILE A 137 -1.40 11.32 -16.39
CA ILE A 137 -1.78 12.51 -15.63
C ILE A 137 -3.14 13.11 -16.04
N HIS A 138 -3.50 13.07 -17.32
CA HIS A 138 -4.78 13.61 -17.79
C HIS A 138 -6.00 12.94 -17.14
N ARG A 139 -5.91 11.63 -16.84
CA ARG A 139 -6.98 10.92 -16.11
C ARG A 139 -7.00 11.26 -14.63
N CYS A 140 -5.82 11.55 -14.07
CA CYS A 140 -5.68 11.98 -12.68
C CYS A 140 -6.37 13.34 -12.47
N GLU A 141 -6.11 14.30 -13.35
CA GLU A 141 -6.72 15.64 -13.31
C GLU A 141 -8.24 15.57 -13.42
N TYR A 142 -8.74 14.76 -14.35
CA TYR A 142 -10.18 14.51 -14.50
C TYR A 142 -10.85 14.01 -13.20
N ILE A 143 -10.15 13.18 -12.42
CA ILE A 143 -10.65 12.73 -11.12
C ILE A 143 -10.57 13.83 -10.09
N ILE A 144 -9.44 14.56 -10.02
CA ILE A 144 -9.23 15.61 -9.02
C ILE A 144 -10.35 16.65 -9.08
N ASP A 145 -10.73 17.07 -10.29
CA ASP A 145 -11.82 18.03 -10.51
C ASP A 145 -13.19 17.54 -9.99
N ARG A 146 -13.34 16.22 -9.78
CA ARG A 146 -14.58 15.60 -9.27
C ARG A 146 -14.55 15.30 -7.78
N ILE A 147 -13.41 15.48 -7.12
CA ILE A 147 -13.31 15.32 -5.67
C ILE A 147 -13.96 16.55 -5.02
N PRO A 148 -14.95 16.39 -4.12
CA PRO A 148 -15.52 17.50 -3.37
C PRO A 148 -14.46 18.28 -2.59
N LEU A 149 -14.59 19.61 -2.50
CA LEU A 149 -13.59 20.48 -1.85
C LEU A 149 -13.34 20.13 -0.39
N ASP A 150 -14.39 19.74 0.35
CA ASP A 150 -14.29 19.28 1.73
C ASP A 150 -13.47 17.99 1.87
N ILE A 151 -13.55 17.10 0.87
CA ILE A 151 -12.72 15.90 0.79
C ILE A 151 -11.29 16.25 0.36
N GLN A 152 -11.10 17.12 -0.64
CA GLN A 152 -9.77 17.57 -1.08
C GLN A 152 -8.96 18.21 0.05
N SER A 153 -9.63 18.90 0.98
CA SER A 153 -8.99 19.53 2.14
C SER A 153 -8.46 18.54 3.19
N LYS A 154 -8.82 17.25 3.11
CA LYS A 154 -8.35 16.23 4.05
C LYS A 154 -6.90 15.88 3.74
N ARG A 155 -6.02 15.95 4.75
CA ARG A 155 -4.58 15.62 4.62
C ARG A 155 -4.33 14.27 3.95
N GLN A 156 -5.16 13.26 4.25
CA GLN A 156 -5.03 11.94 3.63
C GLN A 156 -5.17 12.01 2.09
N ILE A 157 -6.13 12.77 1.59
CA ILE A 157 -6.30 13.01 0.15
C ILE A 157 -5.13 13.81 -0.40
N GLN A 158 -4.73 14.89 0.28
CA GLN A 158 -3.62 15.73 -0.16
C GLN A 158 -2.31 14.93 -0.28
N ASN A 159 -2.00 14.07 0.69
CA ASN A 159 -0.85 13.17 0.63
C ASN A 159 -0.98 12.19 -0.55
N SER A 160 -2.15 11.58 -0.79
CA SER A 160 -2.35 10.73 -1.96
C SER A 160 -2.21 11.47 -3.30
N LEU A 161 -2.60 12.74 -3.36
CA LEU A 161 -2.40 13.57 -4.56
C LEU A 161 -0.92 13.89 -4.80
N ILE A 162 -0.16 14.21 -3.74
CA ILE A 162 1.30 14.41 -3.82
C ILE A 162 1.99 13.14 -4.35
N ASP A 163 1.66 11.97 -3.79
CA ASP A 163 2.20 10.67 -4.24
C ASP A 163 1.88 10.41 -5.72
N MET A 164 0.62 10.62 -6.11
CA MET A 164 0.18 10.44 -7.49
C MET A 164 0.93 11.35 -8.46
N TRP A 165 1.02 12.66 -8.17
CA TRP A 165 1.75 13.58 -9.03
C TRP A 165 3.24 13.23 -9.14
N GLY A 166 3.86 12.79 -8.03
CA GLY A 166 5.22 12.28 -8.03
C GLY A 166 5.41 11.09 -8.97
N LYS A 167 4.53 10.08 -8.87
CA LYS A 167 4.57 8.89 -9.75
C LYS A 167 4.28 9.20 -11.22
N CYS A 168 3.46 10.21 -11.50
CA CYS A 168 3.19 10.69 -12.86
C CYS A 168 4.26 11.67 -13.39
N GLY A 169 5.36 11.88 -12.68
CA GLY A 169 6.44 12.77 -13.10
C GLY A 169 6.15 14.28 -12.99
N SER A 170 4.99 14.66 -12.44
CA SER A 170 4.60 16.06 -12.26
C SER A 170 4.97 16.59 -10.88
N VAL A 171 6.26 16.54 -10.59
CA VAL A 171 6.82 16.93 -9.29
C VAL A 171 6.48 18.36 -8.89
N GLU A 172 6.41 19.29 -9.85
CA GLU A 172 6.03 20.68 -9.57
C GLU A 172 4.65 20.78 -8.90
N LYS A 173 3.65 20.03 -9.38
CA LYS A 173 2.32 19.97 -8.77
C LYS A 173 2.36 19.34 -7.39
N ALA A 174 3.16 18.29 -7.21
CA ALA A 174 3.40 17.67 -5.91
C ALA A 174 4.00 18.67 -4.90
N GLN A 175 4.95 19.50 -5.34
CA GLN A 175 5.55 20.56 -4.51
C GLN A 175 4.55 21.66 -4.15
N ILE A 176 3.74 22.11 -5.11
CA ILE A 176 2.70 23.13 -4.86
C ILE A 176 1.71 22.62 -3.82
N ALA A 177 1.23 21.38 -3.96
CA ALA A 177 0.33 20.76 -3.00
C ALA A 177 0.98 20.54 -1.64
N PHE A 178 2.25 20.12 -1.58
CA PHE A 178 2.98 20.04 -0.32
C PHE A 178 3.08 21.41 0.38
N LYS A 179 3.30 22.49 -0.40
CA LYS A 179 3.41 23.86 0.13
C LYS A 179 2.06 24.39 0.65
N SER A 180 0.93 23.91 0.15
CA SER A 180 -0.40 24.34 0.61
C SER A 180 -0.91 23.63 1.87
N ILE A 181 -0.21 22.60 2.37
CA ILE A 181 -0.55 21.92 3.64
C ILE A 181 0.15 22.65 4.78
N ASP A 182 -0.59 23.30 5.67
CA ASP A 182 -0.01 23.99 6.82
C ASP A 182 0.47 23.01 7.91
N ASP A 183 -0.39 22.08 8.32
CA ASP A 183 -0.11 21.06 9.34
C ASP A 183 0.40 19.76 8.69
N ARG A 184 1.69 19.74 8.35
CA ARG A 184 2.39 18.62 7.71
C ARG A 184 2.84 17.60 8.75
N ASP A 185 2.48 16.34 8.54
CA ASP A 185 2.96 15.23 9.36
C ASP A 185 4.10 14.45 8.68
N THR A 186 4.62 13.44 9.37
CA THR A 186 5.65 12.53 8.87
C THR A 186 5.28 11.95 7.50
N VAL A 187 4.02 11.56 7.29
CA VAL A 187 3.56 10.99 6.02
C VAL A 187 3.62 12.04 4.91
N THR A 188 3.23 13.29 5.18
CA THR A 188 3.31 14.38 4.20
C THR A 188 4.74 14.61 3.71
N TYR A 189 5.72 14.70 4.63
CA TYR A 189 7.14 14.84 4.27
C TYR A 189 7.69 13.63 3.53
N ASN A 190 7.44 12.42 4.04
CA ASN A 190 7.92 11.18 3.42
C ASN A 190 7.40 11.04 1.98
N THR A 191 6.14 11.45 1.75
CA THR A 191 5.51 11.37 0.43
C THR A 191 6.20 12.26 -0.61
N ILE A 192 6.49 13.52 -0.28
CA ILE A 192 7.16 14.44 -1.22
C ILE A 192 8.64 14.12 -1.39
N ILE A 193 9.33 13.65 -0.34
CA ILE A 193 10.73 13.19 -0.42
C ILE A 193 10.81 11.97 -1.35
N ASN A 194 9.87 11.04 -1.23
CA ASN A 194 9.78 9.90 -2.15
C ASN A 194 9.48 10.36 -3.59
N ALA A 195 8.58 11.33 -3.79
CA ALA A 195 8.29 11.89 -5.11
C ALA A 195 9.55 12.52 -5.75
N PHE A 196 10.39 13.22 -4.98
CA PHE A 196 11.68 13.71 -5.47
C PHE A 196 12.62 12.56 -5.86
N GLY A 197 12.73 11.53 -5.01
CA GLY A 197 13.57 10.36 -5.30
C GLY A 197 13.16 9.57 -6.53
N LEU A 198 11.86 9.44 -6.81
CA LEU A 198 11.35 8.79 -8.03
C LEU A 198 11.67 9.57 -9.31
N ASN A 199 11.93 10.87 -9.19
CA ASN A 199 12.16 11.77 -10.32
C ASN A 199 13.61 12.25 -10.43
N GLY A 200 14.55 11.58 -9.74
CA GLY A 200 15.98 11.91 -9.80
C GLY A 200 16.34 13.25 -9.14
N MET A 201 15.45 13.82 -8.32
CA MET A 201 15.64 15.08 -7.60
C MET A 201 16.24 14.85 -6.20
N GLY A 202 17.33 14.07 -6.14
CA GLY A 202 17.92 13.64 -4.87
C GLY A 202 18.41 14.80 -4.00
N SER A 203 18.93 15.86 -4.60
CA SER A 203 19.39 17.07 -3.87
C SER A 203 18.24 17.77 -3.15
N GLU A 204 17.09 17.90 -3.80
CA GLU A 204 15.87 18.46 -3.25
C GLU A 204 15.29 17.56 -2.15
N ALA A 205 15.35 16.23 -2.33
CA ALA A 205 14.99 15.26 -1.30
C ALA A 205 15.82 15.43 -0.02
N ILE A 206 17.15 15.57 -0.15
CA ILE A 206 18.06 15.80 0.97
C ILE A 206 17.77 17.15 1.64
N HIS A 207 17.60 18.21 0.85
CA HIS A 207 17.32 19.55 1.36
C HIS A 207 16.04 19.55 2.22
N LEU A 208 14.96 18.96 1.70
CA LEU A 208 13.70 18.91 2.41
C LEU A 208 13.76 17.98 3.63
N TYR A 209 14.45 16.84 3.53
CA TYR A 209 14.70 15.95 4.66
C TYR A 209 15.43 16.67 5.80
N LYS A 210 16.44 17.49 5.49
CA LYS A 210 17.17 18.28 6.50
C LYS A 210 16.31 19.37 7.15
N GLN A 211 15.32 19.91 6.43
CA GLN A 211 14.35 20.87 6.96
C GLN A 211 13.22 20.20 7.77
N MET A 212 12.97 18.91 7.56
CA MET A 212 11.98 18.15 8.31
C MET A 212 12.34 18.15 9.81
N PRO A 213 11.41 18.55 10.70
CA PRO A 213 11.64 18.54 12.14
C PRO A 213 12.08 17.17 12.63
N ASN A 214 13.11 17.11 13.49
CA ASN A 214 13.70 15.84 13.94
C ASN A 214 12.67 14.90 14.58
N TYR A 215 11.69 15.43 15.32
CA TYR A 215 10.65 14.62 15.98
C TYR A 215 9.65 13.99 15.00
N LEU A 216 9.59 14.44 13.74
CA LEU A 216 8.77 13.82 12.70
C LEU A 216 9.53 12.74 11.93
N ARG A 217 10.86 12.70 12.00
CA ARG A 217 11.66 11.76 11.21
C ARG A 217 11.50 10.35 11.77
N ASP A 218 11.08 9.43 10.92
CA ASP A 218 10.96 8.01 11.24
C ASP A 218 11.81 7.14 10.30
N GLU A 219 11.77 5.82 10.50
CA GLU A 219 12.46 4.86 9.63
C GLU A 219 12.12 5.08 8.15
N VAL A 220 10.85 5.39 7.86
CA VAL A 220 10.37 5.63 6.50
C VAL A 220 10.99 6.92 5.92
N SER A 221 11.12 7.98 6.71
CA SER A 221 11.81 9.21 6.30
C SER A 221 13.25 8.93 5.85
N HIS A 222 13.98 8.13 6.64
CA HIS A 222 15.35 7.72 6.32
C HIS A 222 15.42 6.89 5.04
N ILE A 223 14.52 5.91 4.88
CA ILE A 223 14.43 5.08 3.68
C ILE A 223 14.14 5.95 2.44
N CYS A 224 13.19 6.88 2.52
CA CYS A 224 12.84 7.75 1.39
C CYS A 224 14.02 8.60 0.92
N VAL A 225 14.75 9.26 1.83
CA VAL A 225 15.89 10.09 1.45
C VAL A 225 17.07 9.26 0.95
N LEU A 226 17.36 8.10 1.54
CA LEU A 226 18.44 7.22 1.08
C LEU A 226 18.15 6.64 -0.31
N ASN A 227 16.91 6.23 -0.58
CA ASN A 227 16.50 5.81 -1.92
C ASN A 227 16.63 6.95 -2.94
N ALA A 228 16.24 8.18 -2.57
CA ALA A 228 16.41 9.34 -3.43
C ALA A 228 17.89 9.60 -3.76
N CYS A 229 18.79 9.44 -2.78
CA CYS A 229 20.23 9.53 -3.00
C CYS A 229 20.72 8.40 -3.92
N SER A 230 20.29 7.16 -3.67
CA SER A 230 20.65 5.98 -4.48
C SER A 230 20.28 6.18 -5.96
N HIS A 231 19.06 6.62 -6.23
CA HIS A 231 18.56 6.86 -7.59
C HIS A 231 19.27 8.04 -8.29
N SER A 232 19.81 8.98 -7.52
CA SER A 232 20.49 10.17 -8.05
C SER A 232 22.02 10.05 -8.05
N GLY A 233 22.57 8.90 -7.61
CA GLY A 233 24.01 8.68 -7.51
C GLY A 233 24.72 9.48 -6.39
N LEU A 234 23.97 10.05 -5.44
CA LEU A 234 24.46 10.90 -4.36
C LEU A 234 24.98 10.07 -3.16
N VAL A 235 25.98 9.22 -3.40
CA VAL A 235 26.43 8.23 -2.42
C VAL A 235 27.16 8.85 -1.23
N HIS A 236 27.85 9.97 -1.42
CA HIS A 236 28.50 10.67 -0.31
C HIS A 236 27.47 11.26 0.66
N GLU A 237 26.40 11.86 0.13
CA GLU A 237 25.30 12.39 0.91
C GLU A 237 24.49 11.27 1.56
N ALA A 238 24.23 10.17 0.84
CA ALA A 238 23.60 8.98 1.40
C ALA A 238 24.38 8.47 2.62
N ARG A 239 25.71 8.42 2.52
CA ARG A 239 26.58 7.99 3.62
C ARG A 239 26.49 8.92 4.83
N ASN A 240 26.57 10.23 4.62
CA ASN A 240 26.46 11.19 5.72
C ASN A 240 25.13 11.03 6.48
N ILE A 241 24.02 10.88 5.74
CA ILE A 241 22.70 10.62 6.34
C ILE A 241 22.68 9.27 7.04
N PHE A 242 23.23 8.22 6.40
CA PHE A 242 23.31 6.88 6.97
C PHE A 242 24.06 6.87 8.30
N ASP A 243 25.16 7.59 8.41
CA ASP A 243 25.97 7.68 9.63
C ASP A 243 25.24 8.42 10.76
N GLU A 244 24.43 9.44 10.43
CA GLU A 244 23.56 10.15 11.40
C GLU A 244 22.44 9.26 11.98
N ILE A 245 22.03 8.19 11.28
CA ILE A 245 20.98 7.28 11.75
C ILE A 245 21.50 6.44 12.91
N THR A 246 20.90 6.60 14.09
CA THR A 246 21.28 5.87 15.30
C THR A 246 20.91 4.38 15.22
N PHE A 247 19.70 4.06 14.75
CA PHE A 247 19.20 2.70 14.62
C PHE A 247 19.01 2.32 13.14
N LYS A 248 19.87 1.45 12.64
CA LYS A 248 19.90 1.02 11.24
C LYS A 248 19.20 -0.35 11.12
N THR A 249 18.02 -0.37 10.51
CA THR A 249 17.31 -1.60 10.20
C THR A 249 17.94 -2.32 9.01
N GLU A 250 17.59 -3.60 8.83
CA GLU A 250 17.96 -4.39 7.65
C GLU A 250 17.65 -3.65 6.33
N LYS A 251 16.51 -2.96 6.27
CA LYS A 251 16.11 -2.20 5.08
C LYS A 251 17.06 -1.04 4.80
N ILE A 252 17.40 -0.25 5.82
CA ILE A 252 18.33 0.89 5.70
C ILE A 252 19.72 0.41 5.25
N ILE A 253 20.19 -0.70 5.82
CA ILE A 253 21.47 -1.35 5.49
C ILE A 253 21.45 -1.85 4.04
N THR A 254 20.38 -2.53 3.62
CA THR A 254 20.23 -3.04 2.24
C THR A 254 20.25 -1.91 1.21
N ILE A 255 19.59 -0.78 1.49
CA ILE A 255 19.60 0.39 0.59
C ILE A 255 21.02 0.92 0.43
N MET A 256 21.78 1.02 1.53
CA MET A 256 23.16 1.49 1.48
C MET A 256 24.06 0.53 0.69
N ILE A 257 23.88 -0.79 0.85
CA ILE A 257 24.58 -1.81 0.05
C ILE A 257 24.27 -1.64 -1.44
N ASP A 258 22.99 -1.47 -1.82
CA ASP A 258 22.58 -1.24 -3.20
C ASP A 258 23.24 0.03 -3.77
N SER A 259 23.21 1.14 -3.03
CA SER A 259 23.85 2.41 -3.43
C SER A 259 25.35 2.26 -3.65
N LEU A 260 26.07 1.59 -2.75
CA LEU A 260 27.51 1.34 -2.88
C LEU A 260 27.84 0.42 -4.06
N SER A 261 27.03 -0.62 -4.26
CA SER A 261 27.21 -1.60 -5.33
C SER A 261 27.06 -0.96 -6.72
N ARG A 262 26.12 -0.02 -6.88
CA ARG A 262 25.92 0.73 -8.13
C ARG A 262 27.10 1.61 -8.52
N LEU A 263 27.93 2.02 -7.56
CA LEU A 263 29.17 2.77 -7.79
C LEU A 263 30.43 1.89 -7.79
N PHE A 264 30.27 0.56 -7.84
CA PHE A 264 31.37 -0.41 -7.82
C PHE A 264 32.25 -0.33 -6.55
N LEU A 265 31.72 0.20 -5.45
CA LEU A 265 32.39 0.28 -4.14
C LEU A 265 32.20 -1.04 -3.35
N PHE A 266 32.58 -2.17 -3.96
CA PHE A 266 32.28 -3.51 -3.44
C PHE A 266 32.95 -3.82 -2.10
N ASP A 267 34.16 -3.33 -1.87
CA ASP A 267 34.86 -3.53 -0.59
C ASP A 267 34.09 -2.92 0.59
N GLU A 268 33.43 -1.79 0.36
CA GLU A 268 32.63 -1.12 1.37
C GLU A 268 31.28 -1.78 1.57
N ALA A 269 30.64 -2.20 0.48
CA ALA A 269 29.41 -2.99 0.54
C ALA A 269 29.65 -4.29 1.32
N GLN A 270 30.77 -4.99 1.07
CA GLN A 270 31.13 -6.21 1.76
C GLN A 270 31.39 -5.98 3.26
N LYS A 271 32.10 -4.92 3.63
CA LYS A 271 32.29 -4.55 5.05
C LYS A 271 30.97 -4.32 5.77
N LEU A 272 29.99 -3.72 5.10
CA LEU A 272 28.68 -3.45 5.67
C LEU A 272 27.89 -4.76 5.88
N ILE A 273 27.97 -5.70 4.94
CA ILE A 273 27.42 -7.06 5.05
C ILE A 273 28.06 -7.81 6.21
N ASP A 274 29.39 -7.86 6.27
CA ASP A 274 30.14 -8.58 7.30
C ASP A 274 29.80 -8.05 8.70
N ASN A 275 29.69 -6.73 8.84
CA ASN A 275 29.29 -6.09 10.10
C ASN A 275 27.86 -6.47 10.48
N TYR A 276 26.92 -6.39 9.53
CA TYR A 276 25.52 -6.77 9.74
C TYR A 276 25.39 -8.22 10.22
N GLU A 277 26.07 -9.16 9.55
CA GLU A 277 26.06 -10.58 9.91
C GLU A 277 26.65 -10.83 11.30
N LYS A 278 27.74 -10.16 11.66
CA LYS A 278 28.34 -10.26 13.01
C LYS A 278 27.39 -9.79 14.11
N THR A 279 26.67 -8.68 13.89
CA THR A 279 25.72 -8.17 14.89
C THR A 279 24.42 -8.98 14.98
N ASN A 280 23.92 -9.54 13.87
CA ASN A 280 22.60 -10.21 13.83
C ASN A 280 22.65 -11.74 13.77
N LYS A 281 23.82 -12.34 13.57
CA LYS A 281 24.07 -13.78 13.73
C LYS A 281 25.31 -14.05 14.62
N PRO A 282 25.37 -13.51 15.85
CA PRO A 282 26.56 -13.65 16.70
C PRO A 282 26.93 -15.11 17.03
N TYR A 283 26.02 -16.08 16.85
CA TYR A 283 26.23 -17.49 17.24
C TYR A 283 26.70 -18.43 16.12
N LEU A 284 26.86 -17.98 14.87
CA LEU A 284 27.35 -18.86 13.79
C LEU A 284 28.87 -18.80 13.56
N ILE A 285 29.57 -17.81 14.12
CA ILE A 285 31.01 -17.59 13.86
C ILE A 285 31.91 -18.24 14.94
N MET A 286 31.34 -18.96 15.92
CA MET A 286 32.12 -19.66 16.97
C MET A 286 32.46 -21.13 16.64
N TYR A 287 32.16 -21.64 15.44
CA TYR A 287 32.43 -23.04 15.05
C TYR A 287 33.07 -23.21 13.67
N ILE A 288 34.09 -22.41 13.35
CA ILE A 288 35.10 -22.73 12.32
C ILE A 288 36.46 -22.42 12.92
#